data_AF-A0A563C480-F1
#
_entry.id   AF-A0A563C480-F1
#
_cell.length_a   1.000
_cell.length_b   1.000
_cell.length_c   1.000
_cell.angle_alpha   90.00
_cell.angle_beta   90.00
_cell.angle_gamma   90.00
#
_symmetry.space_group_name_H-M   'P 1'
#
loop_
_entity.id
_entity.type
_entity.pdbx_description
1 polymer ?
#
loop_
_entity_poly.entity_id
_entity_poly.type
_entity_poly.pdbx_seq_one_letter_code
_entity_poly.pdbx_strand_id
1 'polypeptide(L)'
;MSASQVRKIAVCLLLLALVISGCSLNGSMGHSTSQAKLESYLSQQSQTAEDNIIASFDLYQFLLDRGAVDIWRIQDSNPKDADVAVRFKNNIIAIFYFSNEVGKGGNYGKLMGISVFAADPDYRPESWDPSATITKSAARSEWSRWFNTTNPDDFVNDAKYKEKNEVDHFYSVSPNKIFYTINSAGKTVLVSVPQYFGAGFEATVERYLQQPDPSFIIDPLDGTNIGGETN
;
A
#
# COMPACT_ATOMS: atom_id res chain seq x y z
N MET A 1 11.05 2.90 -74.55
CA MET A 1 10.53 2.64 -73.19
C MET A 1 9.68 1.39 -73.26
N SER A 2 10.18 0.28 -72.73
CA SER A 2 9.60 -1.05 -72.96
C SER A 2 8.82 -1.54 -71.75
N ALA A 3 7.73 -2.25 -72.02
CA ALA A 3 6.77 -2.81 -71.07
C ALA A 3 7.36 -3.84 -70.06
N SER A 4 8.69 -4.03 -70.03
CA SER A 4 9.38 -4.94 -69.10
C SER A 4 9.88 -4.27 -67.81
N GLN A 5 9.81 -2.94 -67.71
CA GLN A 5 10.22 -2.18 -66.51
C GLN A 5 9.06 -1.82 -65.57
N VAL A 6 7.81 -1.89 -66.04
CA VAL A 6 6.60 -1.66 -65.20
C VAL A 6 6.17 -2.94 -64.46
N ARG A 7 6.62 -4.12 -64.92
CA ARG A 7 6.27 -5.44 -64.33
C ARG A 7 7.10 -5.87 -63.12
N LYS A 8 8.15 -5.14 -62.75
CA LYS A 8 9.02 -5.50 -61.60
C LYS A 8 8.78 -4.67 -60.34
N ILE A 9 7.94 -3.63 -60.40
CA ILE A 9 7.63 -2.78 -59.24
C ILE A 9 6.27 -3.14 -58.61
N ALA A 10 5.39 -3.83 -59.35
CA ALA A 10 4.09 -4.28 -58.85
C ALA A 10 4.12 -5.64 -58.11
N VAL A 11 5.27 -6.32 -58.04
CA VAL A 11 5.40 -7.66 -57.40
C VAL A 11 6.03 -7.59 -56.00
N CYS A 12 6.57 -6.43 -55.58
CA CYS A 12 7.15 -6.26 -54.25
C CYS A 12 6.19 -5.69 -53.18
N LEU A 13 4.91 -5.45 -53.50
CA LEU A 13 3.93 -4.86 -52.58
C LEU A 13 2.80 -5.82 -52.13
N LEU A 14 2.95 -7.12 -52.37
CA LEU A 14 1.95 -8.15 -52.03
C LEU A 14 2.52 -9.33 -51.23
N LEU A 15 3.49 -9.05 -50.34
CA LEU A 15 4.04 -10.02 -49.38
C LEU A 15 4.12 -9.44 -47.96
N LEU A 16 3.07 -8.71 -47.54
CA LEU A 16 2.90 -8.28 -46.15
C LEU A 16 1.47 -8.58 -45.66
N ALA A 17 1.09 -9.86 -45.76
CA ALA A 17 -0.08 -10.39 -45.07
C ALA A 17 0.15 -11.88 -44.85
N LEU A 18 -0.18 -12.35 -43.64
CA LEU A 18 -0.18 -13.75 -43.17
C LEU A 18 1.13 -14.27 -42.55
N VAL A 19 1.45 -13.75 -41.37
CA VAL A 19 1.96 -14.61 -40.27
C VAL A 19 1.26 -14.21 -38.96
N ILE A 20 -0.02 -14.56 -38.83
CA ILE A 20 -0.66 -14.69 -37.51
C ILE A 20 -1.54 -15.95 -37.55
N SER A 21 -0.93 -17.07 -37.20
CA SER A 21 -1.55 -18.35 -36.85
C SER A 21 -0.42 -19.20 -36.29
N GLY A 22 -0.40 -19.67 -35.06
CA GLY A 22 -1.26 -19.50 -33.92
C GLY A 22 -0.58 -20.26 -32.80
N CYS A 23 -0.06 -19.56 -31.79
CA CYS A 23 0.08 -20.16 -30.48
C CYS A 23 -1.22 -19.83 -29.77
N SER A 24 -2.00 -20.87 -29.51
CA SER A 24 -3.21 -20.87 -28.70
C SER A 24 -2.98 -20.13 -27.37
N LEU A 25 -3.34 -18.85 -27.33
CA LEU A 25 -3.66 -18.12 -26.12
C LEU A 25 -5.19 -18.15 -25.96
N ASN A 26 -5.70 -19.32 -25.58
CA ASN A 26 -6.93 -19.36 -24.79
C ASN A 26 -6.55 -19.09 -23.33
N GLY A 27 -6.04 -17.88 -23.10
CA GLY A 27 -6.06 -17.26 -21.78
C GLY A 27 -7.42 -16.60 -21.64
N SER A 28 -8.41 -17.37 -21.21
CA SER A 28 -9.65 -16.82 -20.69
C SER A 28 -9.30 -15.64 -19.77
N MET A 29 -9.83 -14.45 -20.08
CA MET A 29 -9.97 -13.36 -19.13
C MET A 29 -10.92 -13.82 -18.02
N GLY A 30 -10.40 -14.66 -17.13
CA GLY A 30 -10.95 -14.95 -15.84
C GLY A 30 -10.28 -14.01 -14.86
N HIS A 31 -11.02 -13.00 -14.41
CA HIS A 31 -10.64 -12.12 -13.32
C HIS A 31 -10.37 -12.97 -12.08
N SER A 32 -9.11 -13.29 -11.84
CA SER A 32 -8.62 -13.96 -10.63
C SER A 32 -7.15 -13.60 -10.49
N THR A 33 -6.87 -12.32 -10.20
CA THR A 33 -5.58 -11.95 -9.63
C THR A 33 -5.47 -12.71 -8.31
N SER A 34 -4.78 -13.85 -8.36
CA SER A 34 -4.19 -14.47 -7.18
C SER A 34 -3.34 -13.39 -6.54
N GLN A 35 -3.88 -12.77 -5.49
CA GLN A 35 -3.21 -11.71 -4.76
C GLN A 35 -1.86 -12.24 -4.30
N ALA A 36 -0.78 -11.66 -4.80
CA ALA A 36 0.56 -12.16 -4.50
C ALA A 36 0.80 -12.06 -2.99
N LYS A 37 1.44 -13.08 -2.44
CA LYS A 37 1.78 -13.12 -1.01
C LYS A 37 2.86 -12.08 -0.69
N LEU A 38 2.91 -11.63 0.56
CA LEU A 38 3.85 -10.60 1.01
C LEU A 38 5.32 -10.93 0.65
N GLU A 39 5.70 -12.21 0.67
CA GLU A 39 7.07 -12.65 0.38
C GLU A 39 7.51 -12.31 -1.06
N SER A 40 6.57 -12.12 -1.98
CA SER A 40 6.88 -11.72 -3.37
C SER A 40 7.39 -10.28 -3.49
N TYR A 41 7.21 -9.48 -2.43
CA TYR A 41 7.63 -8.08 -2.34
C TYR A 41 8.84 -7.90 -1.42
N LEU A 42 9.40 -9.01 -0.91
CA LEU A 42 10.58 -8.99 -0.05
C LEU A 42 11.84 -9.26 -0.88
N SER A 43 12.87 -8.48 -0.63
CA SER A 43 14.23 -8.74 -1.13
C SER A 43 15.18 -8.94 0.03
N GLN A 44 16.07 -9.94 -0.09
CA GLN A 44 17.13 -10.17 0.90
C GLN A 44 17.97 -8.91 1.10
N GLN A 45 18.18 -8.55 2.36
CA GLN A 45 19.07 -7.44 2.70
C GLN A 45 20.53 -7.91 2.59
N SER A 46 21.42 -7.06 2.06
CA SER A 46 22.86 -7.28 2.26
C SER A 46 23.13 -7.17 3.75
N GLN A 47 23.65 -8.22 4.38
CA GLN A 47 23.94 -8.32 5.81
C GLN A 47 24.53 -7.02 6.40
N THR A 48 23.68 -6.16 6.93
CA THR A 48 24.05 -5.10 7.86
C THR A 48 23.17 -5.30 9.06
N ALA A 49 23.80 -5.85 10.10
CA ALA A 49 23.19 -6.35 11.34
C ALA A 49 22.69 -5.21 12.24
N GLU A 50 21.68 -4.47 11.78
CA GLU A 50 21.02 -3.45 12.59
C GLU A 50 19.55 -3.82 12.84
N ASP A 51 19.16 -3.73 14.12
CA ASP A 51 17.79 -3.58 14.60
C ASP A 51 16.73 -4.56 14.07
N ASN A 52 17.01 -5.87 14.13
CA ASN A 52 16.02 -6.92 13.81
C ASN A 52 15.36 -6.77 12.42
N ILE A 53 15.98 -6.05 11.49
CA ILE A 53 15.53 -5.96 10.09
C ILE A 53 15.96 -7.23 9.36
N ILE A 54 15.01 -7.94 8.76
CA ILE A 54 15.28 -9.24 8.11
C ILE A 54 15.14 -9.22 6.59
N ALA A 55 14.49 -8.18 6.02
CA ALA A 55 14.37 -7.98 4.58
C ALA A 55 14.03 -6.51 4.26
N SER A 56 14.24 -6.12 2.99
CA SER A 56 13.62 -4.93 2.42
C SER A 56 12.27 -5.28 1.82
N PHE A 57 11.28 -4.41 2.00
CA PHE A 57 9.90 -4.61 1.56
C PHE A 57 9.47 -3.49 0.61
N ASP A 58 9.06 -3.86 -0.60
CA ASP A 58 8.42 -2.94 -1.53
C ASP A 58 6.94 -2.72 -1.18
N LEU A 59 6.73 -1.95 -0.11
CA LEU A 59 5.38 -1.58 0.35
C LEU A 59 4.60 -0.81 -0.73
N TYR A 60 5.29 -0.01 -1.56
CA TYR A 60 4.63 0.77 -2.60
C TYR A 60 3.98 -0.16 -3.63
N GLN A 61 4.73 -1.11 -4.17
CA GLN A 61 4.19 -2.08 -5.13
C GLN A 61 3.16 -3.01 -4.49
N PHE A 62 3.38 -3.43 -3.23
CA PHE A 62 2.38 -4.21 -2.48
C PHE A 62 1.03 -3.50 -2.45
N LEU A 63 1.01 -2.20 -2.14
CA LEU A 63 -0.23 -1.42 -2.08
C LEU A 63 -0.89 -1.27 -3.46
N LEU A 64 -0.11 -1.04 -4.52
CA LEU A 64 -0.63 -0.97 -5.89
C LEU A 64 -1.32 -2.28 -6.31
N ASP A 65 -0.71 -3.41 -6.01
CA ASP A 65 -1.26 -4.74 -6.34
C ASP A 65 -2.48 -5.10 -5.50
N ARG A 66 -2.67 -4.43 -4.35
CA ARG A 66 -3.91 -4.46 -3.55
C ARG A 66 -4.96 -3.42 -3.99
N GLY A 67 -4.72 -2.73 -5.11
CA GLY A 67 -5.68 -1.83 -5.72
C GLY A 67 -5.60 -0.39 -5.24
N ALA A 68 -4.46 0.04 -4.71
CA ALA A 68 -4.21 1.47 -4.52
C ALA A 68 -4.25 2.21 -5.88
N VAL A 69 -4.89 3.38 -5.90
CA VAL A 69 -5.01 4.26 -7.07
C VAL A 69 -4.31 5.61 -6.87
N ASP A 70 -4.08 6.00 -5.62
CA ASP A 70 -3.26 7.16 -5.26
C ASP A 70 -2.55 6.87 -3.94
N ILE A 71 -1.30 7.32 -3.83
CA ILE A 71 -0.47 7.18 -2.63
C ILE A 71 0.29 8.50 -2.45
N TRP A 72 0.01 9.19 -1.34
CA TRP A 72 0.62 10.48 -1.06
C TRP A 72 0.99 10.63 0.41
N ARG A 73 2.01 11.46 0.65
CA ARG A 73 2.37 11.88 1.99
C ARG A 73 1.46 13.03 2.42
N ILE A 74 0.88 12.94 3.62
CA ILE A 74 0.21 14.07 4.27
C ILE A 74 1.30 14.92 4.92
N GLN A 75 1.25 16.23 4.69
CA GLN A 75 2.23 17.14 5.25
C GLN A 75 1.84 17.50 6.68
N ASP A 76 2.50 16.87 7.65
CA ASP A 76 2.34 17.24 9.05
C ASP A 76 3.35 18.33 9.44
N SER A 77 2.92 19.15 10.40
CA SER A 77 3.71 20.11 11.16
C SER A 77 4.87 19.47 11.93
N ASN A 78 4.74 18.20 12.34
CA ASN A 78 5.83 17.45 12.99
C ASN A 78 6.64 16.64 11.95
N PRO A 79 7.86 17.06 11.60
CA PRO A 79 8.65 16.34 10.60
C PRO A 79 9.13 14.96 11.09
N LYS A 80 9.03 14.68 12.39
CA LYS A 80 9.47 13.40 12.98
C LYS A 80 8.54 12.24 12.72
N ASP A 81 7.30 12.54 12.40
CA ASP A 81 6.30 11.57 12.04
C ASP A 81 6.05 11.63 10.53
N ALA A 82 5.46 10.57 10.01
CA ALA A 82 5.08 10.49 8.62
C ALA A 82 3.73 9.82 8.50
N ASP A 83 2.77 10.57 8.00
CA ASP A 83 1.49 10.05 7.55
C ASP A 83 1.54 9.84 6.04
N VAL A 84 1.31 8.61 5.61
CA VAL A 84 1.17 8.26 4.19
C VAL A 84 -0.23 7.74 3.95
N ALA A 85 -1.00 8.48 3.17
CA ALA A 85 -2.34 8.10 2.77
C ALA A 85 -2.32 7.29 1.48
N VAL A 86 -3.18 6.28 1.44
CA VAL A 86 -3.40 5.37 0.32
C VAL A 86 -4.88 5.36 0.02
N ARG A 87 -5.25 5.76 -1.19
CA ARG A 87 -6.62 5.62 -1.70
C ARG A 87 -6.74 4.33 -2.49
N PHE A 88 -7.76 3.55 -2.22
CA PHE A 88 -8.10 2.34 -2.96
C PHE A 88 -9.30 2.54 -3.89
N LYS A 89 -9.47 1.62 -4.84
CA LYS A 89 -10.53 1.68 -5.88
C LYS A 89 -11.96 1.81 -5.34
N ASN A 90 -12.23 1.29 -4.14
CA ASN A 90 -13.55 1.35 -3.51
C ASN A 90 -13.72 2.59 -2.60
N ASN A 91 -12.90 3.63 -2.79
CA ASN A 91 -12.95 4.89 -2.04
C ASN A 91 -12.65 4.76 -0.53
N ILE A 92 -12.11 3.62 -0.09
CA ILE A 92 -11.45 3.51 1.21
C ILE A 92 -10.10 4.24 1.13
N ILE A 93 -9.80 4.97 2.20
CA ILE A 93 -8.48 5.52 2.47
C ILE A 93 -7.89 4.80 3.68
N ALA A 94 -6.63 4.36 3.55
CA ALA A 94 -5.81 3.93 4.67
C ALA A 94 -4.66 4.91 4.87
N ILE A 95 -4.44 5.37 6.11
CA ILE A 95 -3.33 6.24 6.48
C ILE A 95 -2.38 5.47 7.36
N PHE A 96 -1.14 5.32 6.89
CA PHE A 96 -0.04 4.66 7.56
C PHE A 96 0.74 5.69 8.35
N TYR A 97 0.70 5.56 9.68
CA TYR A 97 1.39 6.47 10.60
C TYR A 97 2.72 5.86 11.04
N PHE A 98 3.83 6.51 10.67
CA PHE A 98 5.18 6.13 11.07
C PHE A 98 5.75 7.16 12.05
N SER A 99 6.43 6.69 13.10
CA SER A 99 7.06 7.57 14.08
C SER A 99 8.48 7.15 14.42
N ASN A 100 9.33 8.15 14.68
CA ASN A 100 10.67 8.00 15.24
C ASN A 100 10.71 8.10 16.77
N GLU A 101 9.60 8.46 17.43
CA GLU A 101 9.62 8.75 18.87
C GLU A 101 9.50 7.47 19.72
N VAL A 102 9.03 6.36 19.13
CA VAL A 102 8.90 5.07 19.80
C VAL A 102 10.14 4.21 19.57
N GLY A 103 11.03 4.23 20.57
CA GLY A 103 12.31 3.52 20.55
C GLY A 103 13.46 4.49 20.46
N LYS A 104 13.85 5.08 21.60
CA LYS A 104 15.05 5.91 21.71
C LYS A 104 16.25 5.13 21.20
N GLY A 105 16.76 5.48 20.02
CA GLY A 105 17.99 4.91 19.44
C GLY A 105 17.82 4.06 18.18
N GLY A 106 16.60 3.86 17.66
CA GLY A 106 16.40 3.11 16.41
C GLY A 106 16.80 3.91 15.17
N ASN A 107 17.43 3.23 14.21
CA ASN A 107 17.81 3.82 12.91
C ASN A 107 16.64 3.90 11.91
N TYR A 108 15.41 3.54 12.31
CA TYR A 108 14.23 3.49 11.45
C TYR A 108 13.00 4.05 12.15
N GLY A 109 12.15 4.76 11.40
CA GLY A 109 10.79 5.07 11.83
C GLY A 109 9.94 3.81 11.81
N LYS A 110 9.12 3.58 12.84
CA LYS A 110 8.30 2.38 12.94
C LYS A 110 6.86 2.68 12.56
N LEU A 111 6.21 1.75 11.85
CA LEU A 111 4.75 1.79 11.67
C LEU A 111 4.09 1.62 13.03
N MET A 112 3.34 2.64 13.43
CA MET A 112 2.69 2.73 14.74
C MET A 112 1.20 2.40 14.67
N GLY A 113 0.57 2.71 13.54
CA GLY A 113 -0.81 2.34 13.30
C GLY A 113 -1.28 2.64 11.89
N ILE A 114 -2.49 2.18 11.60
CA ILE A 114 -3.19 2.44 10.34
C ILE A 114 -4.60 2.94 10.65
N SER A 115 -4.95 4.11 10.14
CA SER A 115 -6.33 4.62 10.17
C SER A 115 -7.05 4.26 8.87
N VAL A 116 -8.30 3.79 8.95
CA VAL A 116 -9.14 3.44 7.80
C VAL A 116 -10.46 4.18 7.87
N PHE A 117 -10.91 4.73 6.75
CA PHE A 117 -12.21 5.38 6.60
C PHE A 117 -12.64 5.42 5.12
N ALA A 118 -13.91 5.68 4.85
CA ALA A 118 -14.41 5.93 3.50
C ALA A 118 -14.34 7.43 3.19
N ALA A 119 -14.08 7.81 1.94
CA ALA A 119 -14.08 9.22 1.57
C ALA A 119 -14.43 9.46 0.11
N ASP A 120 -14.94 10.65 -0.19
CA ASP A 120 -15.27 11.03 -1.56
C ASP A 120 -14.06 10.88 -2.50
N PRO A 121 -14.26 10.60 -3.80
CA PRO A 121 -13.18 10.42 -4.77
C PRO A 121 -12.14 11.54 -4.81
N ASP A 122 -12.54 12.77 -4.48
CA ASP A 122 -11.71 13.98 -4.49
C ASP A 122 -11.18 14.37 -3.09
N TYR A 123 -11.53 13.62 -2.03
CA TYR A 123 -11.04 13.85 -0.67
C TYR A 123 -9.53 13.60 -0.58
N ARG A 124 -8.75 14.65 -0.35
CA ARG A 124 -7.30 14.52 -0.28
C ARG A 124 -6.76 15.41 0.84
N PRO A 125 -6.64 14.90 2.07
CA PRO A 125 -6.06 15.66 3.17
C PRO A 125 -4.61 15.99 2.82
N GLU A 126 -4.30 17.29 2.83
CA GLU A 126 -2.94 17.79 2.66
C GLU A 126 -2.24 17.97 4.01
N SER A 127 -3.02 18.14 5.08
CA SER A 127 -2.58 18.21 6.47
C SER A 127 -3.68 17.71 7.40
N TRP A 128 -3.28 17.18 8.56
CA TRP A 128 -4.17 16.89 9.69
C TRP A 128 -4.38 18.10 10.62
N ASP A 129 -3.66 19.19 10.38
CA ASP A 129 -3.85 20.44 11.11
C ASP A 129 -5.32 20.90 10.93
N PRO A 130 -6.12 21.00 12.00
CA PRO A 130 -7.50 21.47 11.91
C PRO A 130 -7.62 22.89 11.33
N SER A 131 -6.52 23.66 11.35
CA SER A 131 -6.43 25.00 10.77
C SER A 131 -6.03 24.99 9.29
N ALA A 132 -5.54 23.86 8.76
CA ALA A 132 -5.29 23.72 7.34
C ALA A 132 -6.64 23.80 6.60
N THR A 133 -6.77 24.80 5.75
CA THR A 133 -8.00 25.05 5.02
C THR A 133 -8.22 23.94 3.99
N ILE A 134 -9.03 22.93 4.33
CA ILE A 134 -9.54 21.98 3.33
C ILE A 134 -10.52 22.77 2.46
N THR A 135 -9.99 23.38 1.41
CA THR A 135 -10.74 24.23 0.47
C THR A 135 -11.65 23.44 -0.47
N LYS A 136 -11.82 22.13 -0.25
CA LYS A 136 -12.65 21.26 -1.06
C LYS A 136 -13.76 20.62 -0.24
N SER A 137 -14.97 20.70 -0.78
CA SER A 137 -16.24 20.15 -0.28
C SER A 137 -16.28 18.63 -0.14
N ALA A 138 -15.16 17.93 -0.27
CA ALA A 138 -15.08 16.49 -0.24
C ALA A 138 -15.23 16.00 1.21
N ALA A 139 -16.16 15.08 1.46
CA ALA A 139 -16.41 14.51 2.77
C ALA A 139 -15.62 13.22 2.97
N ARG A 140 -15.35 12.91 4.24
CA ARG A 140 -14.99 11.57 4.70
C ARG A 140 -16.14 11.00 5.53
N SER A 141 -16.11 9.70 5.79
CA SER A 141 -17.10 9.05 6.64
C SER A 141 -17.12 9.62 8.05
N GLU A 142 -18.29 9.54 8.69
CA GLU A 142 -18.51 9.88 10.10
C GLU A 142 -17.74 8.94 11.03
N TRP A 143 -17.45 7.73 10.56
CA TRP A 143 -16.61 6.75 11.25
C TRP A 143 -15.17 6.77 10.73
N SER A 144 -14.26 6.36 11.60
CA SER A 144 -12.92 5.90 11.21
C SER A 144 -12.46 4.83 12.18
N ARG A 145 -11.64 3.90 11.71
CA ARG A 145 -11.08 2.83 12.55
C ARG A 145 -9.56 2.91 12.61
N TRP A 146 -9.01 2.87 13.82
CA TRP A 146 -7.57 2.86 14.08
C TRP A 146 -7.09 1.46 14.46
N PHE A 147 -6.09 0.97 13.74
CA PHE A 147 -5.42 -0.29 14.02
C PHE A 147 -4.02 -0.03 14.58
N ASN A 148 -3.78 -0.44 15.83
CA ASN A 148 -2.45 -0.39 16.43
C ASN A 148 -1.58 -1.51 15.85
N THR A 149 -0.46 -1.15 15.21
CA THR A 149 0.44 -2.13 14.58
C THR A 149 1.56 -2.60 15.51
N THR A 150 1.71 -1.98 16.69
CA THR A 150 2.76 -2.31 17.67
C THR A 150 2.41 -3.50 18.56
N ASN A 151 1.12 -3.85 18.64
CA ASN A 151 0.68 -5.07 19.31
C ASN A 151 0.29 -6.13 18.25
N PRO A 152 1.11 -7.19 18.05
CA PRO A 152 0.80 -8.19 17.04
C PRO A 152 -0.53 -8.90 17.27
N ASP A 153 -0.86 -9.26 18.51
CA ASP A 153 -2.09 -10.01 18.82
C ASP A 153 -3.34 -9.22 18.39
N ASP A 154 -3.31 -7.90 18.58
CA ASP A 154 -4.38 -6.99 18.18
C ASP A 154 -4.39 -6.78 16.66
N PHE A 155 -3.22 -6.54 16.05
CA PHE A 155 -3.14 -6.19 14.63
C PHE A 155 -3.50 -7.35 13.70
N VAL A 156 -3.08 -8.57 14.04
CA VAL A 156 -3.48 -9.78 13.31
C VAL A 156 -4.81 -10.36 13.78
N ASN A 157 -5.40 -9.78 14.84
CA ASN A 157 -6.66 -10.22 15.42
C ASN A 157 -6.63 -11.71 15.85
N ASP A 158 -5.53 -12.12 16.51
CA ASP A 158 -5.37 -13.42 17.18
C ASP A 158 -4.71 -13.19 18.53
N ALA A 159 -5.50 -13.37 19.61
CA ALA A 159 -5.06 -13.16 20.99
C ALA A 159 -3.87 -14.01 21.44
N LYS A 160 -3.50 -15.04 20.67
CA LYS A 160 -2.37 -15.94 20.94
C LYS A 160 -1.32 -15.93 19.82
N TYR A 161 -1.28 -14.87 19.02
CA TYR A 161 -0.36 -14.80 17.90
C TYR A 161 1.10 -14.85 18.34
N LYS A 162 1.47 -14.07 19.37
CA LYS A 162 2.83 -14.04 19.94
C LYS A 162 3.28 -15.37 20.54
N GLU A 163 2.35 -16.22 20.99
CA GLU A 163 2.70 -17.52 21.58
C GLU A 163 3.21 -18.51 20.52
N LYS A 164 2.90 -18.28 19.24
CA LYS A 164 3.13 -19.23 18.15
C LYS A 164 4.02 -18.69 17.04
N ASN A 165 4.26 -17.38 17.02
CA ASN A 165 4.97 -16.70 15.96
C ASN A 165 6.04 -15.79 16.54
N GLU A 166 7.14 -15.67 15.82
CA GLU A 166 8.13 -14.63 16.10
C GLU A 166 7.52 -13.26 15.79
N VAL A 167 7.83 -12.24 16.60
CA VAL A 167 7.24 -10.90 16.44
C VAL A 167 8.22 -9.74 16.56
N ASP A 168 9.49 -10.03 16.85
CA ASP A 168 10.49 -9.01 17.16
C ASP A 168 11.27 -8.52 15.93
N HIS A 169 10.99 -9.10 14.75
CA HIS A 169 11.60 -8.69 13.48
C HIS A 169 10.72 -7.74 12.67
N PHE A 170 11.39 -7.00 11.79
CA PHE A 170 10.79 -5.99 10.93
C PHE A 170 11.28 -6.11 9.49
N TYR A 171 10.54 -5.52 8.58
CA TYR A 171 10.98 -5.24 7.23
C TYR A 171 11.26 -3.75 7.08
N SER A 172 12.41 -3.41 6.52
CA SER A 172 12.68 -2.02 6.12
C SER A 172 11.88 -1.73 4.85
N VAL A 173 11.15 -0.63 4.81
CA VAL A 173 10.46 -0.20 3.60
C VAL A 173 11.50 0.30 2.60
N SER A 174 11.47 -0.27 1.40
CA SER A 174 12.38 0.10 0.31
C SER A 174 12.33 1.62 0.08
N PRO A 175 13.49 2.29 -0.04
CA PRO A 175 13.52 3.75 -0.16
C PRO A 175 12.67 4.24 -1.32
N ASN A 176 11.72 5.12 -1.04
CA ASN A 176 10.98 5.87 -2.05
C ASN A 176 10.81 7.34 -1.60
N LYS A 177 10.14 8.15 -2.43
CA LYS A 177 9.98 9.59 -2.15
C LYS A 177 8.95 9.94 -1.06
N ILE A 178 8.24 8.97 -0.49
CA ILE A 178 7.09 9.22 0.40
C ILE A 178 7.18 8.52 1.76
N PHE A 179 7.79 7.33 1.82
CA PHE A 179 7.96 6.51 3.03
C PHE A 179 9.29 6.83 3.71
N TYR A 180 9.32 7.89 4.50
CA TYR A 180 10.47 8.28 5.31
C TYR A 180 10.03 9.14 6.49
N THR A 181 10.83 9.21 7.55
CA THR A 181 10.65 10.16 8.65
C THR A 181 11.86 11.10 8.72
N ILE A 182 11.81 12.14 9.56
CA ILE A 182 12.98 12.99 9.86
C ILE A 182 13.41 12.76 11.31
N ASN A 183 14.69 12.53 11.57
CA ASN A 183 15.17 12.41 12.95
C ASN A 183 15.42 13.78 13.61
N SER A 184 15.79 13.77 14.90
CA SER A 184 16.10 14.98 15.66
C SER A 184 17.25 15.82 15.08
N ALA A 185 18.10 15.23 14.24
CA ALA A 185 19.19 15.92 13.54
C ALA A 185 18.75 16.49 12.17
N GLY A 186 17.47 16.43 11.82
CA GLY A 186 16.94 16.93 10.55
C GLY A 186 17.25 16.03 9.35
N LYS A 187 17.72 14.81 9.56
CA LYS A 187 18.05 13.86 8.47
C LYS A 187 16.88 12.95 8.16
N THR A 188 16.71 12.64 6.88
CA THR A 188 15.81 11.59 6.40
C THR A 188 16.22 10.24 6.96
N VAL A 189 15.23 9.50 7.44
CA VAL A 189 15.37 8.16 8.01
C VAL A 189 14.38 7.23 7.32
N LEU A 190 14.81 6.01 7.02
CA LEU A 190 13.95 4.99 6.44
C LEU A 190 12.89 4.54 7.44
N VAL A 191 11.77 4.03 6.94
CA VAL A 191 10.73 3.46 7.80
C VAL A 191 10.73 1.94 7.74
N SER A 192 10.06 1.32 8.70
CA SER A 192 9.95 -0.12 8.87
C SER A 192 8.52 -0.52 9.24
N VAL A 193 8.16 -1.74 8.87
CA VAL A 193 6.90 -2.40 9.25
C VAL A 193 7.21 -3.70 9.99
N PRO A 194 6.35 -4.17 10.91
CA PRO A 194 6.57 -5.44 11.59
C PRO A 194 6.55 -6.63 10.62
N GLN A 195 7.24 -7.72 10.94
CA GLN A 195 7.28 -8.90 10.06
C GLN A 195 5.91 -9.56 9.83
N TYR A 196 4.99 -9.36 10.79
CA TYR A 196 3.60 -9.82 10.72
C TYR A 196 2.69 -8.85 9.94
N PHE A 197 3.25 -7.83 9.26
CA PHE A 197 2.47 -6.81 8.55
C PHE A 197 1.47 -7.39 7.55
N GLY A 198 1.86 -8.39 6.77
CA GLY A 198 0.98 -8.98 5.75
C GLY A 198 -0.28 -9.59 6.36
N ALA A 199 -0.11 -10.39 7.41
CA ALA A 199 -1.23 -10.98 8.15
C ALA A 199 -2.10 -9.91 8.81
N GLY A 200 -1.49 -8.87 9.38
CA GLY A 200 -2.24 -7.76 9.99
C GLY A 200 -3.02 -6.96 8.95
N PHE A 201 -2.43 -6.66 7.80
CA PHE A 201 -3.10 -5.97 6.69
C PHE A 201 -4.30 -6.79 6.17
N GLU A 202 -4.12 -8.10 6.01
CA GLU A 202 -5.19 -9.04 5.61
C GLU A 202 -6.32 -9.11 6.64
N ALA A 203 -5.98 -9.12 7.93
CA ALA A 203 -6.95 -9.14 9.03
C ALA A 203 -7.69 -7.81 9.18
N THR A 204 -7.11 -6.69 8.72
CA THR A 204 -7.62 -5.33 8.96
C THR A 204 -8.02 -4.62 7.66
N VAL A 205 -7.11 -3.85 7.06
CA VAL A 205 -7.34 -2.98 5.90
C VAL A 205 -8.01 -3.74 4.75
N GLU A 206 -7.55 -4.95 4.45
CA GLU A 206 -8.05 -5.73 3.31
C GLU A 206 -9.54 -6.07 3.44
N ARG A 207 -10.05 -6.24 4.66
CA ARG A 207 -11.47 -6.52 4.91
C ARG A 207 -12.36 -5.36 4.45
N TYR A 208 -11.87 -4.12 4.55
CA TYR A 208 -12.54 -2.94 4.00
C TYR A 208 -12.44 -2.88 2.49
N LEU A 209 -11.33 -3.32 1.89
CA LEU A 209 -11.16 -3.35 0.43
C LEU A 209 -12.10 -4.35 -0.25
N GLN A 210 -12.56 -5.36 0.49
CA GLN A 210 -13.56 -6.34 0.04
C GLN A 210 -14.99 -5.78 0.06
N GLN A 211 -15.22 -4.59 0.61
CA GLN A 211 -16.54 -3.94 0.59
C GLN A 211 -16.72 -3.18 -0.73
N PRO A 212 -17.72 -3.53 -1.57
CA PRO A 212 -17.89 -2.92 -2.89
C PRO A 212 -18.35 -1.46 -2.83
N ASP A 213 -19.12 -1.10 -1.79
CA ASP A 213 -19.66 0.25 -1.58
C ASP A 213 -19.70 0.57 -0.07
N PRO A 214 -18.60 1.11 0.49
CA PRO A 214 -18.51 1.36 1.93
C PRO A 214 -19.38 2.54 2.34
N SER A 215 -20.16 2.36 3.41
CA SER A 215 -21.02 3.40 3.98
C SER A 215 -20.20 4.58 4.49
N PHE A 216 -20.73 5.79 4.34
CA PHE A 216 -20.15 7.01 4.90
C PHE A 216 -20.62 7.31 6.34
N ILE A 217 -21.66 6.62 6.83
CA ILE A 217 -22.29 6.93 8.12
C ILE A 217 -21.94 5.87 9.16
N ILE A 218 -21.99 4.60 8.78
CA ILE A 218 -21.80 3.46 9.68
C ILE A 218 -20.57 2.70 9.21
N ASP A 219 -19.69 2.32 10.13
CA ASP A 219 -18.57 1.44 9.82
C ASP A 219 -19.12 0.09 9.32
N PRO A 220 -18.83 -0.31 8.07
CA PRO A 220 -19.38 -1.53 7.48
C PRO A 220 -18.93 -2.81 8.19
N LEU A 221 -17.88 -2.74 9.01
CA LEU A 221 -17.35 -3.85 9.79
C LEU A 221 -17.59 -3.68 11.30
N ASP A 222 -18.46 -2.75 11.69
CA ASP A 222 -18.91 -2.64 13.08
C ASP A 222 -19.60 -3.93 13.55
N GLY A 223 -19.41 -4.25 14.83
CA GLY A 223 -19.87 -5.51 15.42
C GLY A 223 -19.19 -6.78 14.91
N THR A 224 -18.22 -6.67 13.99
CA THR A 224 -17.36 -7.79 13.59
C THR A 224 -16.15 -7.90 14.52
N ASN A 225 -15.45 -9.03 14.45
CA ASN A 225 -14.26 -9.26 15.26
C ASN A 225 -13.00 -8.59 14.70
N ILE A 226 -13.07 -7.60 13.80
CA ILE A 226 -11.88 -7.07 13.09
C ILE A 226 -10.84 -6.35 13.98
N GLY A 227 -11.16 -6.10 15.26
CA GLY A 227 -10.28 -5.35 16.16
C GLY A 227 -10.25 -3.85 15.82
N GLY A 228 -9.26 -3.13 16.37
CA GLY A 228 -9.13 -1.68 16.18
C GLY A 228 -10.15 -0.83 16.96
N GLU A 229 -9.85 0.45 17.09
CA GLU A 229 -10.64 1.43 17.82
C GLU A 229 -11.44 2.29 16.84
N THR A 230 -12.76 2.38 17.04
CA THR A 230 -13.64 3.20 16.21
C THR A 230 -13.86 4.56 16.88
N ASN A 231 -13.79 5.63 16.09
CA ASN A 231 -14.27 6.97 16.46
C ASN A 231 -15.62 7.25 15.80
#